data_AF-A0A831P1T7-F1
#
_entry.id   AF-A0A831P1T7-F1
#
_cell.length_a   1.000
_cell.length_b   1.000
_cell.length_c   1.000
_cell.angle_alpha   90.00
_cell.angle_beta   90.00
_cell.angle_gamma   90.00
#
_symmetry.space_group_name_H-M   'P 1'
#
loop_
_entity.id
_entity.type
_entity.pdbx_description
1 polymer ?
#
loop_
_entity_poly.entity_id
_entity_poly.type
_entity_poly.pdbx_seq_one_letter_code
_entity_poly.pdbx_strand_id
1 'polypeptide(L)'
;MWIKEGVIGRKAQFSTVIIYQTSDPKRFEQFLNYCSKEIQQGKINRLYTFFIWRGLFEVQFDNSGKPSFAPVSQQVSANIPLPMPTTAVGGTIKSLEMALDYVDQQFRTNEKIWFIIHGIFQRNDTLTSALRSWTFDTEIYERGHTIVVFTENPTVLFDEETLKYFNYVRVPTSTEDERKEILERIINT
;
A
#
# COMPACT_ATOMS: atom_id res chain seq x y z
N MET A 1 12.11 -10.51 -10.94
CA MET A 1 12.12 -9.51 -9.84
C MET A 1 10.68 -9.36 -9.37
N TRP A 2 10.36 -9.81 -8.16
CA TRP A 2 8.99 -9.98 -7.64
C TRP A 2 8.10 -8.73 -7.76
N ILE A 3 8.68 -7.53 -7.57
CA ILE A 3 7.96 -6.25 -7.71
C ILE A 3 7.42 -6.06 -9.14
N LYS A 4 8.22 -6.42 -10.15
CA LYS A 4 7.83 -6.26 -11.55
C LYS A 4 6.71 -7.22 -11.91
N GLU A 5 6.69 -8.43 -11.36
CA GLU A 5 5.64 -9.42 -11.63
C GLU A 5 4.27 -8.92 -11.18
N GLY A 6 4.19 -8.33 -9.98
CA GLY A 6 2.96 -7.71 -9.48
C GLY A 6 2.49 -6.55 -10.35
N VAL A 7 3.42 -5.66 -10.71
CA VAL A 7 3.11 -4.47 -11.53
C VAL A 7 2.77 -4.85 -12.98
N ILE A 8 3.37 -5.90 -13.54
CA ILE A 8 3.05 -6.41 -14.88
C ILE A 8 1.63 -6.94 -14.90
N GLY A 9 1.20 -7.73 -13.91
CA GLY A 9 -0.19 -8.20 -13.86
C GLY A 9 -1.20 -7.06 -13.78
N ARG A 10 -0.88 -5.97 -13.05
CA ARG A 10 -1.71 -4.75 -13.04
C ARG A 10 -1.79 -4.08 -14.42
N LYS A 11 -0.68 -4.02 -15.15
CA LYS A 11 -0.60 -3.43 -16.51
C LYS A 11 -1.24 -4.32 -17.56
N ALA A 12 -1.25 -5.63 -17.36
CA ALA A 12 -1.92 -6.62 -18.21
C ALA A 12 -3.43 -6.69 -17.99
N GLN A 13 -3.99 -5.73 -17.24
CA GLN A 13 -5.40 -5.66 -16.86
C GLN A 13 -5.93 -6.85 -16.06
N PHE A 14 -5.06 -7.62 -15.40
CA PHE A 14 -5.50 -8.80 -14.65
C PHE A 14 -6.29 -8.41 -13.39
N SER A 15 -5.79 -7.42 -12.62
CA SER A 15 -6.44 -6.93 -11.41
C SER A 15 -5.87 -5.57 -11.00
N THR A 16 -6.69 -4.74 -10.34
CA THR A 16 -6.23 -3.49 -9.70
C THR A 16 -5.52 -3.72 -8.36
N VAL A 17 -5.71 -4.90 -7.77
CA VAL A 17 -5.19 -5.30 -6.46
C VAL A 17 -4.04 -6.28 -6.62
N ILE A 18 -2.91 -5.98 -5.96
CA ILE A 18 -1.71 -6.81 -5.90
C ILE A 18 -1.51 -7.27 -4.46
N ILE A 19 -1.32 -8.56 -4.25
CA ILE A 19 -1.00 -9.13 -2.94
C ILE A 19 0.42 -9.66 -2.98
N TYR A 20 1.28 -9.09 -2.13
CA TYR A 20 2.62 -9.61 -1.90
C TYR A 20 2.64 -10.45 -0.63
N GLN A 21 3.00 -11.73 -0.78
CA GLN A 21 3.16 -12.63 0.35
C GLN A 21 4.52 -12.41 1.06
N THR A 22 4.59 -11.39 1.90
CA THR A 22 5.73 -11.11 2.79
C THR A 22 5.33 -10.11 3.87
N SER A 23 5.94 -10.25 5.04
CA SER A 23 5.90 -9.27 6.13
C SER A 23 7.27 -8.62 6.37
N ASP A 24 8.25 -8.87 5.49
CA ASP A 24 9.63 -8.44 5.69
C ASP A 24 9.79 -6.94 5.46
N PRO A 25 10.27 -6.17 6.47
CA PRO A 25 10.42 -4.72 6.34
C PRO A 25 11.43 -4.35 5.25
N LYS A 26 12.47 -5.17 5.04
CA LYS A 26 13.46 -4.95 3.97
C LYS A 26 12.84 -5.04 2.57
N ARG A 27 11.87 -5.95 2.37
CA ARG A 27 11.14 -6.08 1.09
C ARG A 27 10.22 -4.88 0.87
N PHE A 28 9.59 -4.40 1.94
CA PHE A 28 8.81 -3.18 1.91
C PHE A 28 9.67 -1.96 1.54
N GLU A 29 10.88 -1.82 2.09
CA GLU A 29 11.83 -0.77 1.68
C GLU A 29 12.26 -0.88 0.21
N GLN A 30 12.54 -2.10 -0.28
CA GLN A 30 12.80 -2.34 -1.70
C GLN A 30 11.62 -1.89 -2.58
N PHE A 31 10.38 -2.13 -2.13
CA PHE A 31 9.17 -1.70 -2.82
C PHE A 31 9.02 -0.17 -2.82
N LEU A 32 9.27 0.50 -1.70
CA LEU A 32 9.22 1.96 -1.62
C LEU A 32 10.28 2.61 -2.52
N ASN A 33 11.48 2.05 -2.58
CA ASN A 33 12.54 2.51 -3.50
C ASN A 33 12.12 2.36 -4.97
N TYR A 34 11.38 1.31 -5.29
CA TYR A 34 10.79 1.14 -6.62
C TYR A 34 9.69 2.19 -6.88
N CYS A 35 8.80 2.43 -5.92
CA CYS A 35 7.76 3.46 -6.03
C CYS A 35 8.34 4.86 -6.22
N SER A 36 9.43 5.19 -5.50
CA SER A 36 10.15 6.46 -5.67
C SER A 36 10.55 6.70 -7.12
N LYS A 37 11.13 5.68 -7.76
CA LYS A 37 11.54 5.75 -9.17
C LYS A 37 10.34 5.92 -10.11
N GLU A 38 9.23 5.21 -9.86
CA GLU A 38 8.03 5.34 -10.71
C GLU A 38 7.32 6.69 -10.52
N ILE A 39 7.38 7.30 -9.32
CA ILE A 39 6.90 8.67 -9.07
C ILE A 39 7.76 9.69 -9.80
N GLN A 40 9.09 9.58 -9.72
CA GLN A 40 10.01 10.45 -10.47
C GLN A 40 9.81 10.34 -11.99
N GLN A 41 9.39 9.17 -12.47
CA GLN A 41 9.03 8.94 -13.87
C GLN A 41 7.61 9.43 -14.24
N GLY A 42 6.85 10.01 -13.31
CA GLY A 42 5.51 10.54 -13.54
C GLY A 42 4.43 9.47 -13.76
N LYS A 43 4.71 8.20 -13.42
CA LYS A 43 3.75 7.10 -13.55
C LYS A 43 2.81 6.96 -12.36
N ILE A 44 3.22 7.49 -11.21
CA ILE A 44 2.45 7.50 -9.97
C ILE A 44 2.35 8.96 -9.52
N ASN A 45 1.15 9.41 -9.18
CA ASN A 45 0.92 10.79 -8.73
C ASN A 45 1.00 10.88 -7.20
N ARG A 46 0.32 9.97 -6.49
CA ARG A 46 0.30 9.93 -5.03
C ARG A 46 0.47 8.51 -4.51
N LEU A 47 1.11 8.40 -3.35
CA LEU A 47 1.34 7.14 -2.66
C LEU A 47 0.80 7.25 -1.24
N TYR A 48 -0.17 6.40 -0.91
CA TYR A 48 -0.69 6.27 0.45
C TYR A 48 -0.24 4.94 1.03
N THR A 49 0.14 4.94 2.31
CA THR A 49 0.50 3.73 3.07
C THR A 49 -0.28 3.69 4.36
N PHE A 50 -1.04 2.62 4.57
CA PHE A 50 -1.72 2.34 5.82
C PHE A 50 -0.95 1.29 6.63
N PHE A 51 -0.65 1.63 7.87
CA PHE A 51 -0.10 0.70 8.86
C PHE A 51 -1.15 0.46 9.95
N ILE A 52 -1.50 -0.80 10.24
CA ILE A 52 -2.56 -1.15 11.21
C ILE A 52 -2.45 -0.41 12.54
N TRP A 53 -1.24 -0.19 13.05
CA TRP A 53 -1.02 0.45 14.35
C TRP A 53 -0.68 1.94 14.28
N ARG A 54 -0.27 2.45 13.12
CA ARG A 54 0.19 3.85 12.98
C ARG A 54 -0.83 4.72 12.25
N GLY A 55 -1.73 4.12 11.47
CA GLY A 55 -2.73 4.83 10.66
C GLY A 55 -2.31 5.03 9.21
N LEU A 56 -3.00 5.96 8.54
CA LEU A 56 -2.77 6.31 7.14
C LEU A 56 -1.72 7.41 7.00
N PHE A 57 -0.75 7.20 6.11
CA PHE A 57 0.30 8.14 5.76
C PHE A 57 0.31 8.38 4.27
N GLU A 58 0.56 9.61 3.86
CA GLU A 58 0.97 9.94 2.51
C GLU A 58 2.49 9.87 2.44
N VAL A 59 2.99 9.09 1.49
CA VAL A 59 4.43 8.95 1.24
C VAL A 59 4.82 9.98 0.20
N GLN A 60 5.58 10.97 0.63
CA GLN A 60 6.17 11.98 -0.23
C GLN A 60 7.65 11.68 -0.39
N PHE A 61 8.15 11.68 -1.61
CA PHE A 61 9.58 11.48 -1.86
C PHE A 61 10.24 12.84 -1.99
N ASP A 62 11.26 13.07 -1.16
CA ASP A 62 12.11 14.25 -1.32
C ASP A 62 12.95 14.15 -2.60
N ASN A 63 13.52 15.27 -3.07
CA ASN A 63 14.46 15.30 -4.20
C ASN A 63 15.66 14.34 -4.03
N SER A 64 15.96 13.95 -2.79
CA SER A 64 17.00 12.97 -2.44
C SER A 64 16.56 11.50 -2.56
N GLY A 65 15.32 11.22 -2.96
CA GLY A 65 14.76 9.86 -3.09
C GLY A 65 14.43 9.18 -1.75
N LYS A 66 14.54 9.88 -0.62
CA LYS A 66 14.13 9.35 0.69
C LYS A 66 12.61 9.48 0.87
N PRO A 67 11.92 8.40 1.29
CA PRO A 67 10.50 8.48 1.61
C PRO A 67 10.29 9.25 2.92
N SER A 68 9.51 10.33 2.85
CA SER A 68 8.95 11.03 4.00
C SER A 68 7.49 10.60 4.18
N PHE A 69 7.09 10.29 5.41
CA PHE A 69 5.74 9.85 5.72
C PHE A 69 4.99 11.00 6.40
N ALA A 70 4.10 11.65 5.67
CA ALA A 70 3.21 12.67 6.22
C ALA A 70 1.93 12.01 6.73
N PRO A 71 1.60 12.08 8.04
CA PRO A 71 0.35 11.50 8.54
C PRO A 71 -0.84 12.20 7.90
N VAL A 72 -1.80 11.42 7.40
CA VAL A 72 -3.04 11.97 6.86
C VAL A 72 -3.98 12.27 8.02
N SER A 73 -4.17 13.57 8.28
CA SER A 73 -5.13 14.07 9.26
C SER A 73 -6.37 14.54 8.53
N GLN A 74 -7.51 13.94 8.83
CA GLN A 74 -8.79 14.46 8.35
C GLN A 74 -9.17 15.60 9.30
N GLN A 75 -9.13 16.84 8.82
CA GLN A 75 -9.70 17.95 9.57
C GLN A 75 -11.21 17.72 9.61
N VAL A 76 -11.69 17.15 10.71
CA VAL A 76 -13.12 17.16 11.01
C VAL A 76 -13.45 18.61 11.31
N SER A 77 -14.04 19.32 10.36
CA SER A 77 -14.62 20.65 10.57
C SER A 77 -15.79 20.52 11.53
N ALA A 78 -15.51 20.35 12.83
CA ALA A 78 -16.50 20.44 13.87
C ALA A 78 -16.89 21.91 14.00
N ASN A 79 -18.00 22.29 13.37
CA ASN A 79 -18.55 23.64 13.37
C ASN A 79 -19.21 24.00 14.73
N ILE A 80 -18.67 23.50 15.84
CA ILE A 80 -19.22 23.68 17.19
C ILE A 80 -18.22 24.49 18.02
N PRO A 81 -18.54 25.74 18.38
CA PRO A 81 -17.68 26.54 19.25
C PRO A 81 -17.86 26.06 20.69
N LEU A 82 -16.95 25.19 21.15
CA LEU A 82 -16.76 24.87 22.56
C LEU A 82 -15.33 25.28 22.99
N PRO A 83 -15.12 25.75 24.23
CA PRO A 83 -13.82 26.23 24.68
C PRO A 83 -12.86 25.04 24.78
N MET A 84 -11.84 25.01 23.91
CA MET A 84 -10.87 23.91 23.88
C MET A 84 -9.74 24.11 24.92
N PRO A 85 -9.33 23.04 25.65
CA PRO A 85 -7.96 22.96 26.14
C PRO A 85 -6.98 22.86 24.95
N THR A 86 -5.81 23.48 25.08
CA THR A 86 -4.79 23.80 24.06
C THR A 86 -4.03 22.60 23.46
N THR A 87 -4.69 21.48 23.19
CA THR A 87 -4.10 20.32 22.48
C THR A 87 -5.08 19.70 21.48
N ALA A 88 -5.59 20.51 20.55
CA ALA A 88 -6.28 20.00 19.36
C ALA A 88 -5.26 19.48 18.34
N VAL A 89 -4.74 18.27 18.60
CA VAL A 89 -4.05 17.47 17.60
C VAL A 89 -5.12 17.05 16.58
N GLY A 90 -5.06 17.58 15.36
CA GLY A 90 -5.94 17.15 14.27
C GLY A 90 -5.96 15.62 14.19
N GLY A 91 -7.16 15.03 14.21
CA GLY A 91 -7.32 13.58 14.31
C GLY A 91 -6.66 12.87 13.15
N THR A 92 -5.58 12.14 13.42
CA THR A 92 -4.94 11.26 12.45
C THR A 92 -5.85 10.07 12.17
N ILE A 93 -5.94 9.66 10.89
CA ILE A 93 -6.75 8.50 10.50
C ILE A 93 -6.07 7.23 11.04
N LYS A 94 -6.59 6.69 12.14
CA LYS A 94 -6.07 5.47 12.79
C LYS A 94 -6.84 4.20 12.41
N SER A 95 -8.12 4.33 12.06
CA SER A 95 -8.97 3.19 11.72
C SER A 95 -8.83 2.82 10.24
N LEU A 96 -8.81 1.51 9.96
CA LEU A 96 -8.77 1.00 8.58
C LEU A 96 -9.99 1.47 7.78
N GLU A 97 -11.17 1.47 8.38
CA GLU A 97 -12.42 1.88 7.71
C GLU A 97 -12.37 3.34 7.25
N MET A 98 -11.89 4.23 8.12
CA MET A 98 -11.68 5.64 7.76
C MET A 98 -10.61 5.80 6.69
N ALA A 99 -9.57 4.97 6.70
CA ALA A 99 -8.52 5.00 5.69
C ALA A 99 -9.06 4.54 4.32
N LEU A 100 -9.90 3.50 4.29
CA LEU A 100 -10.55 3.01 3.08
C LEU A 100 -11.50 4.08 2.50
N ASP A 101 -12.33 4.70 3.32
CA ASP A 101 -13.23 5.78 2.89
C ASP A 101 -12.46 6.99 2.32
N TYR A 102 -11.42 7.42 3.04
CA TYR A 102 -10.57 8.52 2.56
C TYR A 102 -9.92 8.21 1.21
N VAL A 103 -9.38 6.99 1.06
CA VAL A 103 -8.75 6.56 -0.20
C VAL A 103 -9.76 6.44 -1.32
N ASP A 104 -10.99 5.98 -1.06
CA ASP A 104 -12.08 5.94 -2.05
C ASP A 104 -12.36 7.34 -2.61
N GLN A 105 -12.48 8.35 -1.73
CA GLN A 105 -12.64 9.74 -2.13
C GLN A 105 -11.45 10.26 -2.95
N GLN A 106 -10.23 9.85 -2.58
CA GLN A 106 -9.04 10.23 -3.34
C GLN A 106 -9.00 9.57 -4.72
N PHE A 107 -9.41 8.31 -4.86
CA PHE A 107 -9.52 7.61 -6.14
C PHE A 107 -10.51 8.27 -7.10
N ARG A 108 -11.63 8.80 -6.58
CA ARG A 108 -12.59 9.55 -7.41
C ARG A 108 -12.08 10.92 -7.86
N THR A 109 -11.17 11.52 -7.10
CA THR A 109 -10.73 12.91 -7.32
C THR A 109 -9.44 13.00 -8.13
N ASN A 110 -8.52 12.06 -7.94
CA ASN A 110 -7.21 12.09 -8.60
C ASN A 110 -7.03 10.86 -9.50
N GLU A 111 -5.83 10.72 -10.06
CA GLU A 111 -5.44 9.62 -10.93
C GLU A 111 -4.08 9.06 -10.48
N LYS A 112 -3.79 7.81 -10.86
CA LYS A 112 -2.49 7.14 -10.63
C LYS A 112 -2.07 7.11 -9.16
N ILE A 113 -3.04 6.89 -8.27
CA ILE A 113 -2.80 6.73 -6.84
C ILE A 113 -2.44 5.28 -6.55
N TRP A 114 -1.37 5.10 -5.78
CA TRP A 114 -1.01 3.80 -5.22
C TRP A 114 -1.38 3.77 -3.74
N PHE A 115 -2.11 2.75 -3.32
CA PHE A 115 -2.50 2.55 -1.93
C PHE A 115 -1.88 1.27 -1.40
N ILE A 116 -0.99 1.39 -0.43
CA ILE A 116 -0.29 0.26 0.19
C ILE A 116 -0.90 -0.02 1.56
N ILE A 117 -1.22 -1.28 1.83
CA ILE A 117 -1.70 -1.72 3.13
C ILE A 117 -0.68 -2.70 3.71
N HIS A 118 -0.11 -2.35 4.86
CA HIS A 118 0.96 -3.11 5.48
C HIS A 118 0.58 -3.62 6.87
N GLY A 119 0.91 -4.89 7.11
CA GLY A 119 0.82 -5.52 8.42
C GLY A 119 -0.58 -6.02 8.76
N ILE A 120 -1.35 -6.48 7.77
CA ILE A 120 -2.64 -7.14 8.00
C ILE A 120 -2.40 -8.60 8.34
N PHE A 121 -2.91 -9.01 9.51
CA PHE A 121 -2.79 -10.35 10.06
C PHE A 121 -4.14 -10.99 10.39
N GLN A 122 -5.22 -10.21 10.41
CA GLN A 122 -6.58 -10.67 10.67
C GLN A 122 -7.50 -10.38 9.49
N ARG A 123 -8.39 -11.34 9.21
CA ARG A 123 -9.48 -11.18 8.25
C ARG A 123 -10.33 -9.98 8.66
N ASN A 124 -10.64 -9.16 7.68
CA ASN A 124 -11.53 -8.03 7.82
C ASN A 124 -12.48 -8.00 6.62
N ASP A 125 -13.77 -8.20 6.86
CA ASP A 125 -14.76 -8.29 5.80
C ASP A 125 -14.99 -6.94 5.11
N THR A 126 -14.83 -5.81 5.83
CA THR A 126 -14.88 -4.47 5.26
C THR A 126 -13.74 -4.25 4.25
N LEU A 127 -12.52 -4.65 4.61
CA LEU A 127 -11.37 -4.61 3.70
C LEU A 127 -11.61 -5.49 2.47
N THR A 128 -12.04 -6.72 2.67
CA THR A 128 -12.28 -7.68 1.59
C THR A 128 -13.33 -7.17 0.62
N SER A 129 -14.41 -6.60 1.16
CA SER A 129 -15.50 -6.01 0.37
C SER A 129 -15.02 -4.79 -0.41
N ALA A 130 -14.25 -3.90 0.22
CA ALA A 130 -13.68 -2.72 -0.44
C ALA A 130 -12.73 -3.10 -1.59
N LEU A 131 -11.77 -4.01 -1.34
CA LEU A 131 -10.85 -4.49 -2.37
C LEU A 131 -11.58 -5.17 -3.53
N ARG A 132 -12.60 -5.98 -3.23
CA ARG A 132 -13.43 -6.64 -4.25
C ARG A 132 -14.16 -5.59 -5.09
N SER A 133 -14.78 -4.60 -4.46
CA SER A 133 -15.44 -3.49 -5.16
C SER A 133 -14.47 -2.78 -6.11
N TRP A 134 -13.28 -2.43 -5.62
CA TRP A 134 -12.27 -1.73 -6.43
C TRP A 134 -11.61 -2.58 -7.52
N THR A 135 -11.71 -3.91 -7.42
CA THR A 135 -11.22 -4.82 -8.46
C THR A 135 -12.14 -4.85 -9.66
N PHE A 136 -13.45 -4.76 -9.42
CA PHE A 136 -14.46 -4.75 -10.49
C PHE A 136 -14.81 -3.36 -11.00
N ASP A 137 -14.31 -2.31 -10.33
CA ASP A 137 -14.54 -0.93 -10.72
C ASP A 137 -13.62 -0.53 -11.90
N THR A 138 -14.23 -0.28 -13.06
CA THR A 138 -13.54 0.16 -14.27
C THR A 138 -12.96 1.57 -14.16
N GLU A 139 -13.56 2.47 -13.38
CA GLU A 139 -13.01 3.83 -13.24
C GLU A 139 -11.68 3.78 -12.47
N ILE A 140 -11.62 2.95 -11.43
CA ILE A 140 -10.38 2.73 -10.67
C ILE A 140 -9.29 2.16 -11.57
N TYR A 141 -9.70 1.27 -12.47
CA TYR A 141 -8.82 0.69 -13.46
C TYR A 141 -8.27 1.76 -14.43
N GLU A 142 -9.15 2.52 -15.08
CA GLU A 142 -8.82 3.49 -16.14
C GLU A 142 -7.97 4.65 -15.63
N ARG A 143 -8.24 5.12 -14.41
CA ARG A 143 -7.45 6.16 -13.74
C ARG A 143 -6.06 5.68 -13.29
N GLY A 144 -5.76 4.39 -13.45
CA GLY A 144 -4.44 3.83 -13.14
C GLY A 144 -4.18 3.65 -11.64
N HIS A 145 -5.23 3.57 -10.82
CA HIS A 145 -5.06 3.31 -9.38
C HIS A 145 -4.56 1.89 -9.15
N THR A 146 -3.72 1.72 -8.13
CA THR A 146 -3.16 0.40 -7.77
C THR A 146 -3.24 0.21 -6.28
N ILE A 147 -3.82 -0.91 -5.85
CA ILE A 147 -3.87 -1.28 -4.44
C ILE A 147 -2.87 -2.41 -4.21
N VAL A 148 -2.06 -2.28 -3.17
CA VAL A 148 -0.99 -3.22 -2.83
C VAL A 148 -1.16 -3.65 -1.39
N VAL A 149 -1.25 -4.95 -1.16
CA VAL A 149 -1.41 -5.52 0.18
C VAL A 149 -0.19 -6.37 0.51
N PHE A 150 0.46 -6.06 1.63
CA PHE A 150 1.54 -6.87 2.20
C PHE A 150 1.00 -7.69 3.36
N THR A 151 1.12 -9.02 3.23
CA THR A 151 0.67 -9.96 4.25
C THR A 151 1.50 -11.25 4.21
N GLU A 152 1.68 -11.91 5.34
CA GLU A 152 2.33 -13.23 5.42
C GLU A 152 1.42 -14.35 4.91
N ASN A 153 0.13 -14.26 5.24
CA ASN A 153 -0.84 -15.35 5.07
C ASN A 153 -2.11 -14.85 4.37
N PRO A 154 -2.08 -14.68 3.04
CA PRO A 154 -3.21 -14.12 2.30
C PRO A 154 -4.43 -15.05 2.28
N THR A 155 -4.25 -16.36 2.39
CA THR A 155 -5.32 -17.36 2.54
C THR A 155 -6.08 -17.26 3.86
N VAL A 156 -5.47 -16.66 4.90
CA VAL A 156 -6.16 -16.39 6.18
C VAL A 156 -6.96 -15.09 6.09
N LEU A 157 -6.49 -14.13 5.28
CA LEU A 157 -7.13 -12.83 5.12
C LEU A 157 -8.30 -12.85 4.14
N PHE A 158 -8.20 -13.62 3.06
CA PHE A 158 -9.14 -13.60 1.95
C PHE A 158 -9.58 -15.02 1.58
N ASP A 159 -10.87 -15.17 1.24
CA ASP A 159 -11.38 -16.43 0.70
C ASP A 159 -10.73 -16.76 -0.67
N GLU A 160 -10.64 -18.05 -0.98
CA GLU A 160 -10.05 -18.53 -2.24
C GLU A 160 -10.71 -17.92 -3.48
N GLU A 161 -12.01 -17.66 -3.44
CA GLU A 161 -12.72 -16.99 -4.53
C GLU A 161 -12.20 -15.57 -4.74
N THR A 162 -11.94 -14.82 -3.68
CA THR A 162 -11.43 -13.45 -3.78
C THR A 162 -10.00 -13.44 -4.30
N LEU A 163 -9.17 -14.37 -3.82
CA LEU A 163 -7.77 -14.51 -4.24
C LEU A 163 -7.63 -14.77 -5.74
N LYS A 164 -8.60 -15.42 -6.39
CA LYS A 164 -8.59 -15.64 -7.85
C LYS A 164 -8.66 -14.34 -8.66
N TYR A 165 -9.26 -13.29 -8.10
CA TYR A 165 -9.38 -11.98 -8.74
C TYR A 165 -8.22 -11.04 -8.42
N PHE A 166 -7.31 -11.45 -7.54
CA PHE A 166 -6.18 -10.63 -7.11
C PHE A 166 -4.89 -11.10 -7.77
N ASN A 167 -4.00 -10.16 -8.06
CA ASN A 167 -2.67 -10.53 -8.53
C ASN A 167 -1.80 -10.96 -7.34
N TYR A 168 -1.78 -12.27 -7.08
CA TYR A 168 -1.00 -12.85 -6.00
C TYR A 168 0.45 -13.11 -6.43
N VAL A 169 1.38 -12.49 -5.71
CA VAL A 169 2.83 -12.64 -5.93
C VAL A 169 3.48 -13.18 -4.67
N ARG A 170 4.07 -14.36 -4.79
CA ARG A 170 4.86 -14.96 -3.73
C ARG A 170 6.24 -14.29 -3.70
N VAL A 171 6.54 -13.56 -2.62
CA VAL A 171 7.83 -12.89 -2.48
C VAL A 171 8.84 -13.90 -1.88
N PRO A 172 10.00 -14.10 -2.51
CA PRO A 172 11.01 -14.99 -1.96
C PRO A 172 11.62 -14.40 -0.68
N THR A 173 11.77 -15.23 0.35
CA THR A 173 12.39 -14.87 1.64
C THR A 173 13.85 -14.45 1.48
N SER A 174 14.56 -15.02 0.51
CA SER A 174 15.87 -14.53 0.06
C SER A 174 15.94 -14.51 -1.46
N THR A 175 16.35 -13.38 -2.03
CA THR A 175 16.70 -13.28 -3.44
C THR A 175 18.07 -13.94 -3.67
N GLU A 176 18.30 -14.52 -4.84
CA GLU A 176 19.58 -15.19 -5.17
C GLU A 176 20.79 -14.25 -5.01
N ASP A 177 20.63 -12.96 -5.32
CA ASP A 177 21.66 -11.94 -5.08
C ASP A 177 22.01 -11.76 -3.59
N GLU A 178 21.02 -11.82 -2.68
CA GLU A 178 21.30 -11.73 -1.24
C GLU A 178 21.99 -13.00 -0.72
N ARG A 179 21.65 -14.17 -1.28
CA ARG A 179 22.38 -15.41 -0.97
C ARG A 179 23.82 -15.33 -1.47
N LYS A 180 24.07 -14.82 -2.68
CA LYS A 180 25.41 -14.61 -3.22
C LYS A 180 26.23 -13.65 -2.36
N GLU A 181 25.67 -12.51 -1.97
CA GLU A 181 26.37 -11.50 -1.16
C GLU A 181 26.73 -12.05 0.23
N ILE A 182 25.85 -12.85 0.85
CA ILE A 182 26.15 -13.54 2.11
C ILE A 182 27.25 -14.61 1.90
N LEU A 183 27.16 -15.41 0.83
CA LEU A 183 28.18 -16.42 0.50
C LEU A 183 29.55 -15.79 0.24
N GLU A 184 29.62 -14.69 -0.51
CA GLU A 184 30.88 -13.96 -0.74
C GLU A 184 31.46 -13.41 0.57
N ARG A 185 30.60 -12.97 1.50
CA ARG A 185 31.03 -12.49 2.82
C ARG A 185 31.54 -13.62 3.73
N ILE A 186 30.99 -14.83 3.60
CA ILE A 186 31.46 -16.03 4.32
C ILE A 186 32.77 -16.55 3.72
N ILE A 187 32.91 -16.54 2.38
CA ILE A 187 34.13 -17.02 1.70
C ILE A 187 35.35 -16.12 1.97
N ASN A 188 35.13 -14.83 2.22
CA ASN A 188 36.17 -13.85 2.55
C ASN A 188 36.46 -13.73 4.06
N THR A 189 35.89 -14.60 4.90
CA THR A 189 36.23 -14.73 6.34
C THR A 189 37.06 -16.00 6.56
#